data_AF-A0A929BLZ2-F1
#
_entry.id   AF-A0A929BLZ2-F1
#
_cell.length_a   1.000
_cell.length_b   1.000
_cell.length_c   1.000
_cell.angle_alpha   90.00
_cell.angle_beta   90.00
_cell.angle_gamma   90.00
#
_symmetry.space_group_name_H-M   'P 1'
#
loop_
_entity.id
_entity.type
_entity.pdbx_description
1 polymer ?
#
loop_
_entity_poly.entity_id
_entity_poly.type
_entity_poly.pdbx_seq_one_letter_code
_entity_poly.pdbx_strand_id
1 'polypeptide(L)'
;MVYFAFKLGAKRALDFATLFDFRDTDLAALKRRQAELFGGCHTLAAARNWPSLAGILQQLADVEEEFRVTLLARCPTKEAISQ
;
A
#
# COMPACT_ATOMS: atom_id res chain seq x y z
N MET A 1 -4.16 0.83 -23.20
CA MET A 1 -4.51 -0.24 -22.25
C MET A 1 -3.29 -0.77 -21.47
N VAL A 2 -2.21 0.02 -21.28
CA VAL A 2 -0.90 -0.53 -20.85
C VAL A 2 -0.66 -0.51 -19.33
N TYR A 3 -1.41 0.27 -18.53
CA TYR A 3 -1.16 0.42 -17.09
C TYR A 3 -2.38 0.14 -16.19
N PHE A 4 -3.18 -0.88 -16.53
CA PHE A 4 -4.34 -1.25 -15.72
C PHE A 4 -3.94 -1.68 -14.29
N ALA A 5 -2.75 -2.27 -14.14
CA ALA A 5 -2.23 -2.76 -12.87
C ALA A 5 -2.14 -1.65 -11.81
N PHE A 6 -1.70 -0.44 -12.17
CA PHE A 6 -1.65 0.68 -11.22
C PHE A 6 -3.03 1.14 -10.78
N LYS A 7 -4.01 1.19 -11.70
CA LYS A 7 -5.40 1.54 -11.34
C LYS A 7 -6.03 0.49 -10.42
N LEU A 8 -5.83 -0.80 -10.74
CA LEU A 8 -6.31 -1.89 -9.89
C LEU A 8 -5.62 -1.90 -8.53
N GLY A 9 -4.30 -1.68 -8.50
CA GLY A 9 -3.52 -1.57 -7.27
C GLY A 9 -4.03 -0.46 -6.37
N ALA A 10 -4.25 0.74 -6.93
CA ALA A 10 -4.83 1.87 -6.20
C ALA A 10 -6.21 1.52 -5.61
N LYS A 11 -7.09 0.90 -6.41
CA LYS A 11 -8.43 0.52 -5.93
C LYS A 11 -8.37 -0.51 -4.80
N ARG A 12 -7.53 -1.54 -4.93
CA ARG A 12 -7.35 -2.56 -3.89
C ARG A 12 -6.75 -1.97 -2.61
N ALA A 13 -5.78 -1.09 -2.74
CA ALA A 13 -5.19 -0.39 -1.59
C ALA A 13 -6.26 0.43 -0.85
N LEU A 14 -7.13 1.15 -1.55
CA LEU A 14 -8.26 1.85 -0.94
C LEU A 14 -9.26 0.90 -0.25
N ASP A 15 -9.57 -0.24 -0.86
CA ASP A 15 -10.47 -1.23 -0.25
C ASP A 15 -9.91 -1.76 1.08
N PHE A 16 -8.60 -2.02 1.13
CA PHE A 16 -7.93 -2.37 2.39
C PHE A 16 -7.89 -1.19 3.37
N ALA A 17 -7.70 0.04 2.90
CA ALA A 17 -7.76 1.21 3.77
C ALA A 17 -9.12 1.32 4.46
N THR A 18 -10.22 1.14 3.72
CA THR A 18 -11.58 1.10 4.28
C THR A 18 -11.76 -0.06 5.25
N LEU A 19 -11.19 -1.23 4.96
CA LEU A 19 -11.24 -2.39 5.87
C LEU A 19 -10.52 -2.09 7.20
N PHE A 20 -9.40 -1.38 7.19
CA PHE A 20 -8.64 -1.09 8.40
C PHE A 20 -9.17 0.12 9.16
N ASP A 21 -9.92 1.03 8.52
CA ASP A 21 -10.29 2.34 9.08
C ASP A 21 -10.97 2.27 10.46
N PHE A 22 -11.72 1.21 10.73
CA PHE A 22 -12.46 1.03 11.98
C PHE A 22 -11.72 0.24 13.06
N ARG A 23 -10.57 -0.38 12.74
CA ARG A 23 -9.79 -1.21 13.68
C ARG A 23 -8.38 -0.67 13.90
N ASP A 24 -7.83 -0.03 12.89
CA ASP A 24 -6.42 0.27 12.78
C ASP A 24 -6.17 1.44 11.83
N THR A 25 -6.19 2.65 12.39
CA THR A 25 -6.03 3.88 11.63
C THR A 25 -4.65 3.98 10.96
N ASP A 26 -3.63 3.35 11.52
CA ASP A 26 -2.26 3.41 11.00
C ASP A 26 -2.12 2.50 9.78
N LEU A 27 -2.61 1.26 9.85
CA LEU A 27 -2.68 0.37 8.69
C LEU A 27 -3.56 0.96 7.59
N ALA A 28 -4.66 1.62 7.95
CA ALA A 28 -5.52 2.34 6.99
C ALA A 28 -4.76 3.48 6.31
N ALA A 29 -4.02 4.30 7.06
CA ALA A 29 -3.21 5.39 6.53
C ALA A 29 -2.14 4.89 5.55
N LEU A 30 -1.43 3.81 5.89
CA LEU A 30 -0.44 3.19 5.00
C LEU A 30 -1.06 2.72 3.69
N LYS A 31 -2.27 2.14 3.75
CA LYS A 31 -3.00 1.72 2.54
C LYS A 31 -3.52 2.88 1.70
N ARG A 32 -3.92 4.01 2.31
CA ARG A 32 -4.23 5.25 1.56
C ARG A 32 -2.99 5.77 0.83
N ARG A 33 -1.85 5.84 1.53
CA ARG A 33 -0.57 6.26 0.93
C ARG A 33 -0.16 5.34 -0.21
N GLN A 34 -0.33 4.01 -0.06
CA GLN A 34 -0.10 3.06 -1.14
C GLN A 34 -0.97 3.34 -2.37
N ALA A 35 -2.24 3.71 -2.18
CA ALA A 35 -3.14 4.07 -3.28
C ALA A 35 -2.70 5.34 -4.03
N GLU A 36 -2.25 6.36 -3.30
CA GLU A 36 -1.72 7.60 -3.88
C GLU A 36 -0.48 7.33 -4.73
N LEU A 37 0.46 6.52 -4.23
CA LEU A 37 1.66 6.12 -4.96
C LEU A 37 1.32 5.36 -6.25
N PHE A 38 0.34 4.45 -6.22
CA PHE A 38 -0.16 3.82 -7.44
C PHE A 38 -0.74 4.82 -8.44
N GLY A 39 -1.44 5.86 -7.96
CA GLY A 39 -1.90 6.98 -8.79
C GLY A 39 -0.73 7.73 -9.45
N GLY A 40 0.32 8.02 -8.68
CA GLY A 40 1.56 8.61 -9.18
C GLY A 40 2.24 7.75 -10.25
N CYS A 41 2.34 6.43 -10.01
CA CYS A 41 2.85 5.47 -10.98
C CYS A 41 2.06 5.49 -12.30
N HIS A 42 0.72 5.56 -12.21
CA HIS A 42 -0.12 5.65 -13.40
C HIS A 42 0.19 6.92 -14.22
N THR A 43 0.26 8.07 -13.58
CA THR A 43 0.56 9.36 -14.22
C THR A 43 1.93 9.36 -14.89
N LEU A 44 2.98 8.92 -14.18
CA LEU A 44 4.34 8.91 -14.71
C LEU A 44 4.52 7.87 -15.83
N ALA A 45 3.91 6.70 -15.71
CA ALA A 45 3.94 5.69 -16.76
C ALA A 45 3.21 6.16 -18.02
N ALA A 46 2.07 6.88 -17.88
CA ALA A 46 1.38 7.50 -19.01
C ALA A 46 2.25 8.57 -19.70
N ALA A 47 3.02 9.34 -18.93
CA ALA A 47 3.98 10.32 -19.42
C ALA A 47 5.32 9.72 -19.91
N ARG A 48 5.51 8.39 -19.80
CA ARG A 48 6.78 7.69 -20.09
C ARG A 48 7.99 8.23 -19.31
N ASN A 49 7.75 8.80 -18.13
CA ASN A 49 8.82 9.29 -17.26
C ASN A 49 9.32 8.15 -16.35
N TRP A 50 10.16 7.29 -16.92
CA TRP A 50 10.70 6.10 -16.25
C TRP A 50 11.58 6.39 -15.03
N PRO A 51 12.50 7.38 -15.06
CA PRO A 51 13.33 7.69 -13.90
C PRO A 51 12.50 8.09 -12.68
N SER A 52 11.51 8.97 -12.86
CA SER A 52 10.60 9.33 -11.75
C SER A 52 9.71 8.17 -11.34
N LEU A 53 9.27 7.32 -12.29
CA LEU A 53 8.47 6.13 -11.97
C LEU A 53 9.24 5.17 -11.06
N ALA A 54 10.52 4.93 -11.34
CA ALA A 54 11.38 4.11 -10.48
C ALA A 54 11.45 4.65 -9.05
N GLY A 55 11.53 5.98 -8.90
CA GLY A 55 11.49 6.64 -7.58
C GLY A 55 10.18 6.39 -6.82
N ILE A 56 9.02 6.45 -7.51
CA ILE A 56 7.73 6.14 -6.87
C ILE A 56 7.62 4.64 -6.54
N LEU A 57 8.14 3.75 -7.39
CA LEU A 57 8.15 2.31 -7.12
C LEU A 57 9.01 1.97 -5.89
N GLN A 58 10.11 2.68 -5.66
CA GLN A 58 10.89 2.54 -4.42
C GLN A 58 10.06 2.95 -3.21
N GLN A 59 9.39 4.11 -3.26
CA GLN A 59 8.51 4.55 -2.17
C GLN A 59 7.36 3.58 -1.92
N LEU A 60 6.85 2.93 -2.97
CA LEU A 60 5.83 1.90 -2.86
C LEU A 60 6.36 0.70 -2.06
N ALA A 61 7.57 0.23 -2.35
CA ALA A 61 8.21 -0.85 -1.63
C ALA A 61 8.44 -0.49 -0.14
N ASP A 62 8.87 0.74 0.13
CA ASP A 62 9.08 1.22 1.50
C ASP A 62 7.76 1.22 2.30
N VAL A 63 6.66 1.67 1.69
CA VAL A 63 5.32 1.63 2.31
C VAL A 63 4.80 0.20 2.50
N GLU A 64 5.10 -0.71 1.56
CA GLU A 64 4.73 -2.12 1.71
C GLU A 64 5.47 -2.80 2.86
N GLU A 65 6.74 -2.47 3.04
CA GLU A 65 7.55 -2.98 4.15
C GLU A 65 7.08 -2.42 5.49
N GLU A 66 6.80 -1.11 5.55
CA GLU A 66 6.22 -0.48 6.74
C GLU A 66 4.88 -1.14 7.11
N PHE A 67 3.99 -1.32 6.13
CA PHE A 67 2.72 -2.02 6.34
C PHE A 67 2.92 -3.45 6.85
N ARG A 68 3.87 -4.20 6.30
CA ARG A 68 4.17 -5.58 6.74
C ARG A 68 4.63 -5.60 8.19
N VAL A 69 5.54 -4.73 8.58
CA VAL A 69 6.06 -4.64 9.95
C VAL A 69 4.93 -4.27 10.92
N THR A 70 4.14 -3.25 10.60
CA THR A 70 3.01 -2.83 11.45
C THR A 70 1.96 -3.93 11.59
N LEU A 71 1.62 -4.63 10.50
CA LEU A 71 0.65 -5.72 10.52
C LEU A 71 1.11 -6.86 11.41
N LEU A 72 2.39 -7.25 11.32
CA LEU A 72 2.94 -8.34 12.13
C LEU A 72 3.06 -7.96 13.60
N ALA A 73 3.39 -6.71 13.92
CA ALA A 73 3.44 -6.22 15.30
C ALA A 73 2.06 -6.26 15.99
N ARG A 74 0.96 -6.17 15.23
CA ARG A 74 -0.41 -6.20 15.75
C ARG A 74 -1.06 -7.58 15.68
N CYS A 75 -0.37 -8.57 15.12
CA CYS A 75 -0.82 -9.95 15.12
C CYS A 75 -0.55 -10.56 16.50
N PRO A 76 -1.56 -11.09 17.22
CA PRO A 76 -1.31 -11.81 18.46
C PRO A 76 -0.47 -13.05 18.15
N THR A 77 0.75 -13.11 18.69
CA THR A 77 1.57 -14.32 18.67
C THR A 77 0.84 -15.43 19.42
N LYS A 78 0.91 -16.66 18.88
CA LYS A 78 0.20 -17.86 19.37
C LYS A 78 0.36 -18.17 20.88
N GLU A 79 1.27 -17.51 21.58
CA GLU A 79 1.52 -17.68 23.02
C GLU A 79 0.35 -17.23 23.90
N ALA A 80 -0.56 -16.37 23.40
CA ALA A 80 -1.71 -15.89 24.17
C ALA A 80 -2.94 -16.82 24.16
N ILE A 81 -2.90 -17.96 23.45
CA ILE A 81 -4.06 -18.87 23.28
C ILE A 81 -3.94 -20.14 24.17
N SER A 82 -2.86 -20.27 24.96
CA SER A 82 -2.64 -21.42 25.87
C SER A 82 -2.59 -21.05 27.35
N GLN A 83 -3.33 -20.04 27.79
CA GLN A 83 -3.64 -19.84 29.21
C GLN A 83 -5.12 -20.05 29.48
#